data_AF-A0A357MPA9-F1
#
_entry.id   AF-A0A357MPA9-F1
#
_cell.length_a   1.000
_cell.length_b   1.000
_cell.length_c   1.000
_cell.angle_alpha   90.00
_cell.angle_beta   90.00
_cell.angle_gamma   90.00
#
_symmetry.space_group_name_H-M   'P 1'
#
loop_
_entity.id
_entity.type
_entity.pdbx_description
1 polymer ?
#
loop_
_entity_poly.entity_id
_entity_poly.type
_entity_poly.pdbx_seq_one_letter_code
_entity_poly.pdbx_strand_id
1 'polypeptide(L)'
;LGTEMGMIADESAYGRDVGEALKDMAERLDMQDLRFLSVAVTIQQQSGGNLAEILAGLAKVIRARFRLFRRVKAITAEAQWSGKFLSAFPLVALAAILFQDPGYYDEVIDHPYFIPACFVVGILLGANLIVMRVLTNIKV
;
A
#
# COMPACT_ATOMS: atom_id res chain seq x y z
N LEU A 1 13.08 -14.63 -14.45
CA LEU A 1 13.36 -13.44 -15.28
C LEU A 1 14.41 -13.74 -16.35
N GLY A 2 15.64 -14.13 -16.00
CA GLY A 2 16.66 -14.49 -17.00
C GLY A 2 16.20 -15.59 -17.97
N THR A 3 15.58 -16.65 -17.44
CA THR A 3 15.00 -17.75 -18.25
C THR A 3 13.87 -17.28 -19.16
N GLU A 4 12.99 -16.38 -18.68
CA GLU A 4 11.87 -15.83 -19.47
C GLU A 4 12.35 -14.93 -20.61
N MET A 5 13.37 -14.11 -20.36
CA MET A 5 13.98 -13.29 -21.42
C MET A 5 14.77 -14.15 -22.42
N GLY A 6 15.37 -15.26 -21.96
CA GLY A 6 15.98 -16.26 -22.82
C GLY A 6 14.96 -16.90 -23.77
N MET A 7 13.80 -17.33 -23.24
CA MET A 7 12.72 -17.88 -24.07
C MET A 7 12.23 -16.88 -25.12
N ILE A 8 12.05 -15.59 -24.77
CA ILE A 8 11.68 -14.57 -25.77
C ILE A 8 12.76 -14.39 -26.83
N ALA A 9 14.04 -14.38 -26.44
CA ALA A 9 15.15 -14.25 -27.37
C ALA A 9 15.20 -15.45 -28.34
N ASP A 10 14.99 -16.66 -27.84
CA ASP A 10 14.92 -17.88 -28.66
C ASP A 10 13.71 -17.83 -29.60
N GLU A 11 12.50 -17.55 -29.09
CA GLU A 11 11.28 -17.43 -29.90
C GLU A 11 11.42 -16.35 -30.98
N SER A 12 12.03 -15.22 -30.66
CA SER A 12 12.31 -14.15 -31.62
C SER A 12 13.34 -14.59 -32.68
N ALA A 13 14.35 -15.37 -32.30
CA ALA A 13 15.31 -15.93 -33.25
C ALA A 13 14.67 -16.92 -34.23
N TYR A 14 13.60 -17.61 -33.82
CA TYR A 14 12.76 -18.45 -34.67
C TYR A 14 11.70 -17.68 -35.49
N GLY A 15 11.71 -16.35 -35.44
CA GLY A 15 10.85 -15.49 -36.26
C GLY A 15 9.49 -15.16 -35.63
N ARG A 16 9.27 -15.49 -34.36
CA ARG A 16 8.06 -15.05 -33.63
C ARG A 16 8.10 -13.54 -33.40
N ASP A 17 6.92 -12.91 -33.42
CA ASP A 17 6.79 -11.50 -33.09
C ASP A 17 7.18 -11.24 -31.62
N VAL A 18 8.06 -10.25 -31.41
CA VAL A 18 8.58 -9.89 -30.08
C VAL A 18 7.47 -9.33 -29.19
N GLY A 19 6.54 -8.56 -29.76
CA GLY A 19 5.39 -8.03 -29.03
C GLY A 19 4.47 -9.14 -28.52
N GLU A 20 4.22 -10.15 -29.34
CA GLU A 20 3.43 -11.34 -28.96
C GLU A 20 4.14 -12.19 -27.89
N ALA A 21 5.44 -12.46 -28.05
CA ALA A 21 6.21 -13.20 -27.04
C ALA A 21 6.27 -12.46 -25.69
N LEU A 22 6.40 -11.12 -25.71
CA LEU A 22 6.33 -10.28 -24.51
C LEU A 22 4.95 -10.30 -23.85
N LYS A 23 3.88 -10.36 -24.65
CA LYS A 23 2.51 -10.46 -24.14
C LYS A 23 2.29 -11.79 -23.42
N ASP A 24 2.74 -12.91 -24.01
CA ASP A 24 2.65 -14.23 -23.38
C ASP A 24 3.41 -14.27 -22.04
N MET A 25 4.62 -13.69 -21.99
CA MET A 25 5.36 -13.53 -20.73
C MET A 25 4.60 -12.68 -19.72
N ALA A 26 3.98 -11.57 -20.16
CA ALA A 26 3.23 -10.69 -19.29
C ALA A 26 1.98 -11.35 -18.69
N GLU A 27 1.34 -12.25 -19.43
CA GLU A 27 0.22 -13.07 -18.96
C GLU A 27 0.68 -14.15 -17.98
N ARG A 28 1.80 -14.85 -18.26
CA ARG A 28 2.38 -15.85 -17.34
C ARG A 28 2.82 -15.26 -16.00
N LEU A 29 3.43 -14.07 -16.02
CA LEU A 29 3.96 -13.41 -14.83
C LEU A 29 2.95 -12.49 -14.12
N ASP A 30 1.77 -12.30 -14.71
CA ASP A 30 0.75 -11.35 -14.26
C ASP A 30 1.30 -9.94 -13.97
N MET A 31 2.19 -9.45 -14.85
CA MET A 31 2.85 -8.15 -14.68
C MET A 31 2.30 -7.11 -15.64
N GLN A 32 1.56 -6.13 -15.10
CA GLN A 32 0.98 -5.05 -15.90
C GLN A 32 2.02 -4.21 -16.67
N ASP A 33 3.21 -3.98 -16.10
CA ASP A 33 4.28 -3.24 -16.78
C ASP A 33 4.81 -3.97 -18.02
N LEU A 34 4.82 -5.31 -18.00
CA LEU A 34 5.20 -6.11 -19.17
C LEU A 34 4.12 -6.06 -20.25
N ARG A 35 2.83 -5.95 -19.86
CA ARG A 35 1.73 -5.72 -20.82
C ARG A 35 1.86 -4.35 -21.50
N PHE A 36 2.29 -3.31 -20.78
CA PHE A 36 2.59 -2.01 -21.40
C PHE A 36 3.79 -2.07 -22.33
N LEU A 37 4.82 -2.84 -21.96
CA LEU A 37 6.00 -3.06 -22.80
C LEU A 37 5.63 -3.78 -24.11
N SER A 38 4.82 -4.85 -24.05
CA SER A 38 4.41 -5.58 -25.25
C SER A 38 3.65 -4.69 -26.23
N VAL A 39 2.67 -3.90 -25.74
CA VAL A 39 1.91 -2.95 -26.55
C VAL A 39 2.83 -1.89 -27.17
N ALA A 40 3.77 -1.34 -26.40
CA ALA A 40 4.71 -0.35 -26.88
C ALA A 40 5.61 -0.89 -28.01
N VAL A 41 6.08 -2.15 -27.89
CA VAL A 41 6.88 -2.83 -28.91
C VAL A 41 6.06 -3.13 -30.16
N THR A 42 4.83 -3.64 -30.02
CA THR A 42 3.95 -3.93 -31.16
C THR A 42 3.58 -2.67 -31.95
N ILE A 43 3.21 -1.57 -31.27
CA ILE A 43 2.92 -0.29 -31.93
C ILE A 43 4.15 0.20 -32.69
N GLN A 44 5.32 0.09 -32.06
CA GLN A 44 6.57 0.51 -32.65
C GLN A 44 6.94 -0.32 -33.90
N GLN A 45 6.73 -1.63 -33.89
CA GLN A 45 6.94 -2.48 -35.07
C GLN A 45 6.03 -2.10 -36.24
N GLN A 46 4.79 -1.68 -35.96
CA GLN A 46 3.83 -1.25 -36.99
C GLN A 46 4.12 0.17 -37.53
N SER A 47 4.50 1.10 -36.65
CA SER A 47 4.71 2.52 -37.01
C SER A 47 6.14 2.83 -37.45
N GLY A 48 7.13 1.98 -37.13
CA GLY A 48 8.54 2.19 -37.50
C GLY A 48 9.24 3.37 -36.82
N GLY A 49 8.75 3.86 -35.68
CA GLY A 49 9.32 5.01 -34.95
C GLY A 49 10.68 4.75 -34.28
N ASN A 50 11.02 5.48 -33.21
CA ASN A 50 12.24 5.21 -32.44
C ASN A 50 11.94 4.37 -31.20
N LEU A 51 12.25 3.06 -31.27
CA LEU A 51 12.07 2.15 -30.14
C LEU A 51 12.81 2.61 -28.87
N ALA A 52 14.01 3.17 -29.01
CA ALA A 52 14.78 3.63 -27.86
C ALA A 52 14.06 4.77 -27.12
N GLU A 53 13.41 5.67 -27.85
CA GLU A 53 12.62 6.76 -27.29
C GLU A 53 11.36 6.24 -26.57
N ILE A 54 10.63 5.32 -27.21
CA ILE A 54 9.43 4.71 -26.62
C ILE A 54 9.77 3.95 -25.34
N LEU A 55 10.82 3.12 -25.37
CA LEU A 55 11.28 2.37 -24.20
C LEU A 55 11.79 3.30 -23.10
N ALA A 56 12.49 4.40 -23.43
CA ALA A 56 12.91 5.40 -22.46
C ALA A 56 11.71 6.11 -21.79
N GLY A 57 10.68 6.44 -22.58
CA GLY A 57 9.42 6.98 -22.11
C GLY A 57 8.72 6.03 -21.14
N LEU A 58 8.53 4.77 -21.55
CA LEU A 58 7.92 3.73 -20.71
C LEU A 58 8.71 3.52 -19.41
N ALA A 59 10.04 3.41 -19.49
CA ALA A 59 10.89 3.27 -18.31
C ALA A 59 10.74 4.46 -17.34
N LYS A 60 10.59 5.69 -17.87
CA LYS A 60 10.33 6.88 -17.05
C LYS A 60 8.99 6.80 -16.34
N VAL A 61 7.93 6.35 -17.03
CA VAL A 61 6.58 6.15 -16.46
C VAL A 61 6.60 5.08 -15.36
N ILE A 62 7.18 3.92 -15.62
CA ILE A 62 7.30 2.82 -14.65
C ILE A 62 8.05 3.29 -13.39
N ARG A 63 9.20 3.94 -13.54
CA ARG A 63 9.96 4.50 -12.40
C ARG A 63 9.18 5.57 -11.66
N ALA A 64 8.43 6.43 -12.36
CA ALA A 64 7.58 7.43 -11.73
C ALA A 64 6.48 6.79 -10.87
N ARG A 65 5.87 5.72 -11.36
CA ARG A 65 4.87 4.93 -10.63
C ARG A 65 5.45 4.31 -9.37
N PHE A 66 6.62 3.67 -9.45
CA PHE A 66 7.29 3.15 -8.25
C PHE A 66 7.66 4.24 -7.25
N ARG A 67 8.12 5.41 -7.70
CA ARG A 67 8.38 6.55 -6.82
C ARG A 67 7.11 7.04 -6.14
N LEU A 68 5.98 7.10 -6.86
CA LEU A 68 4.70 7.48 -6.31
C LEU A 68 4.27 6.50 -5.20
N PHE A 69 4.30 5.20 -5.46
CA PHE A 69 3.95 4.19 -4.45
C PHE A 69 4.85 4.26 -3.20
N ARG A 70 6.17 4.45 -3.38
CA ARG A 70 7.08 4.65 -2.25
C ARG A 70 6.76 5.92 -1.46
N ARG A 71 6.42 7.01 -2.15
CA ARG A 71 6.04 8.28 -1.52
C ARG A 71 4.74 8.14 -0.73
N VAL A 72 3.72 7.52 -1.31
CA VAL A 72 2.45 7.24 -0.62
C VAL A 72 2.70 6.38 0.61
N LYS A 73 3.47 5.29 0.49
CA LYS A 73 3.82 4.43 1.62
C LYS A 73 4.54 5.20 2.74
N ALA A 74 5.47 6.10 2.40
CA ALA A 74 6.19 6.90 3.38
C ALA A 74 5.27 7.90 4.12
N ILE A 75 4.46 8.67 3.38
CA ILE A 75 3.53 9.65 3.96
C ILE A 75 2.48 8.94 4.83
N THR A 76 1.93 7.84 4.34
CA THR A 76 0.97 7.05 5.11
C THR A 76 1.61 6.49 6.37
N ALA A 77 2.85 5.99 6.33
CA ALA A 77 3.51 5.45 7.52
C ALA A 77 3.59 6.45 8.69
N GLU A 78 3.86 7.73 8.40
CA GLU A 78 3.88 8.79 9.42
C GLU A 78 2.49 8.98 10.06
N ALA A 79 1.45 9.11 9.23
CA ALA A 79 0.07 9.26 9.71
C ALA A 79 -0.41 8.03 10.51
N GLN A 80 -0.02 6.82 10.08
CA GLN A 80 -0.32 5.59 10.79
C GLN A 80 0.36 5.53 12.17
N TRP A 81 1.62 5.96 12.26
CA TRP A 81 2.35 6.01 13.53
C TRP A 81 1.77 7.03 14.50
N SER A 82 1.58 8.27 14.04
CA SER A 82 0.94 9.34 14.82
C SER A 82 -0.45 8.91 15.30
N GLY A 83 -1.20 8.30 14.39
CA GLY A 83 -2.51 7.75 14.67
C GLY A 83 -2.55 6.67 15.75
N LYS A 84 -1.68 5.66 15.66
CA LYS A 84 -1.57 4.60 16.67
C LYS A 84 -1.16 5.16 18.03
N PHE A 85 -0.26 6.14 18.05
CA PHE A 85 0.17 6.79 19.28
C PHE A 85 -0.99 7.53 19.96
N LEU A 86 -1.74 8.33 19.21
CA LEU A 86 -2.90 9.05 19.73
C LEU A 86 -4.00 8.10 20.23
N SER A 87 -4.25 6.99 19.52
CA SER A 87 -5.20 5.97 19.97
C SER A 87 -4.79 5.26 21.27
N ALA A 88 -3.49 5.11 21.52
CA ALA A 88 -2.99 4.53 22.76
C ALA A 88 -3.02 5.50 23.94
N PHE A 89 -3.02 6.81 23.68
CA PHE A 89 -2.89 7.85 24.70
C PHE A 89 -3.93 7.75 25.83
N PRO A 90 -5.24 7.56 25.59
CA PRO A 90 -6.23 7.47 26.67
C PRO A 90 -6.00 6.28 27.60
N LEU A 91 -5.55 5.15 27.06
CA LEU A 91 -5.26 3.94 27.84
C LEU A 91 -4.00 4.13 28.69
N VAL A 92 -2.96 4.74 28.12
CA VAL A 92 -1.72 5.05 28.84
C VAL A 92 -1.99 6.07 29.94
N ALA A 93 -2.77 7.12 29.67
CA ALA A 93 -3.13 8.13 30.66
C ALA A 93 -3.93 7.52 31.82
N LEU A 94 -4.93 6.67 31.52
CA LEU A 94 -5.70 5.95 32.55
C LEU A 94 -4.79 5.09 33.43
N ALA A 95 -3.87 4.32 32.83
CA ALA A 95 -2.94 3.48 33.58
C ALA A 95 -1.98 4.32 34.45
N ALA A 96 -1.50 5.46 33.93
CA ALA A 96 -0.64 6.37 34.68
C ALA A 96 -1.36 6.99 35.89
N ILE A 97 -2.61 7.40 35.73
CA ILE A 97 -3.44 7.93 36.82
C ILE A 97 -3.62 6.85 37.90
N LEU A 98 -4.04 5.64 37.53
CA LEU A 98 -4.25 4.55 38.48
C LEU A 98 -2.95 4.11 39.19
N PHE A 99 -1.80 4.26 38.54
CA PHE A 99 -0.50 3.97 39.14
C PHE A 99 -0.07 5.05 40.15
N GLN A 100 -0.34 6.32 39.84
CA GLN A 100 0.06 7.44 40.68
C GLN A 100 -0.90 7.69 41.84
N ASP A 101 -2.20 7.51 41.61
CA ASP A 101 -3.25 7.61 42.60
C ASP A 101 -4.28 6.48 42.40
N PRO A 102 -4.09 5.33 43.07
CA PRO A 102 -4.99 4.20 42.95
C PRO A 102 -6.42 4.49 43.42
N GLY A 103 -6.63 5.51 44.26
CA GLY A 103 -7.93 5.90 44.80
C GLY A 103 -8.62 7.02 44.01
N TYR A 104 -8.05 7.47 42.89
CA TYR A 104 -8.54 8.64 42.14
C TYR A 104 -10.03 8.55 41.74
N TYR A 105 -10.56 7.34 41.54
CA TYR A 105 -11.94 7.12 41.12
C TYR A 105 -12.90 6.69 42.24
N ASP A 106 -12.42 6.51 43.48
CA ASP A 106 -13.22 5.92 44.57
C ASP A 106 -14.48 6.74 44.89
N GLU A 107 -14.39 8.07 44.87
CA GLU A 107 -15.53 8.95 45.16
C GLU A 107 -16.63 8.91 44.09
N VAL A 108 -16.28 8.54 42.85
CA VAL A 108 -17.20 8.58 41.70
C VAL A 108 -17.73 7.18 41.36
N ILE A 109 -17.09 6.13 41.87
CA ILE A 109 -17.41 4.73 41.54
C ILE A 109 -18.84 4.34 41.96
N ASP A 110 -19.32 4.90 43.08
CA ASP A 110 -20.65 4.66 43.63
C ASP A 110 -21.74 5.48 42.93
N HIS A 111 -21.37 6.42 42.04
CA HIS A 111 -22.35 7.24 41.34
C HIS A 111 -23.10 6.41 40.28
N PRO A 112 -24.45 6.48 40.21
CA PRO A 112 -25.26 5.69 39.26
C PRO A 112 -24.90 5.83 37.77
N TYR A 113 -24.19 6.90 37.40
CA TYR A 113 -23.76 7.20 36.02
C TYR A 113 -22.33 6.74 35.70
N PHE A 114 -21.55 6.28 36.67
CA PHE A 114 -20.16 5.88 36.46
C PHE A 114 -20.04 4.69 35.49
N ILE A 115 -20.77 3.60 35.76
CA ILE A 115 -20.76 2.40 34.93
C ILE A 115 -21.24 2.70 33.49
N PRO A 116 -22.39 3.39 33.25
CA PRO A 116 -22.79 3.81 31.92
C PRO A 116 -21.74 4.66 31.19
N ALA A 117 -21.09 5.60 31.89
CA ALA A 117 -20.05 6.44 31.29
C ALA A 117 -18.82 5.63 30.86
N CYS A 118 -18.39 4.64 31.65
CA CYS A 118 -17.31 3.73 31.28
C CYS A 118 -17.61 2.95 29.99
N PHE A 119 -18.84 2.48 29.80
CA PHE A 119 -19.25 1.82 28.56
C PHE A 119 -19.20 2.77 27.36
N VAL A 120 -19.69 4.01 27.51
CA VAL A 120 -19.63 5.02 26.45
C VAL A 120 -18.19 5.32 26.04
N VAL A 121 -17.29 5.51 27.01
CA VAL A 121 -15.86 5.72 26.76
C VAL A 121 -15.24 4.50 26.08
N GLY A 122 -15.54 3.28 26.56
CA GLY A 122 -15.05 2.04 25.95
C GLY A 122 -15.49 1.88 24.49
N ILE A 123 -16.74 2.21 24.18
CA ILE A 123 -17.26 2.20 22.81
C ILE A 123 -16.57 3.25 21.94
N LEU A 124 -16.36 4.47 22.45
CA LEU A 124 -15.64 5.53 21.73
C LEU A 124 -14.19 5.15 21.44
N LEU A 125 -13.49 4.53 22.38
CA LEU A 125 -12.14 4.02 22.19
C LEU A 125 -12.11 2.86 21.19
N GLY A 126 -13.06 1.93 21.28
CA GLY A 126 -13.21 0.83 20.32
C GLY A 126 -13.47 1.34 18.90
N ALA A 127 -14.39 2.30 18.75
CA ALA A 127 -14.69 2.95 17.48
C ALA A 127 -13.47 3.69 16.92
N ASN A 128 -12.71 4.40 17.77
CA ASN A 128 -11.45 5.03 17.39
C ASN A 128 -10.47 4.00 16.80
N LEU A 129 -10.24 2.88 17.49
CA LEU A 129 -9.35 1.82 17.00
C LEU A 129 -9.81 1.22 15.66
N ILE A 130 -11.13 1.02 15.47
CA ILE A 130 -11.69 0.52 14.21
C ILE A 130 -11.45 1.52 13.08
N VAL A 131 -11.74 2.80 13.29
CA VAL A 131 -11.51 3.87 12.30
C VAL A 131 -10.04 3.91 11.91
N MET A 132 -9.12 3.80 12.88
CA MET A 132 -7.69 3.77 12.59
C MET A 132 -7.28 2.52 11.83
N ARG A 133 -7.84 1.36 12.13
CA ARG A 133 -7.58 0.13 11.37
C ARG A 133 -8.06 0.25 9.91
N VAL A 134 -9.17 0.93 9.65
CA VAL A 134 -9.67 1.19 8.29
C VAL A 134 -8.76 2.18 7.57
N LEU A 135 -8.40 3.31 8.19
CA LEU A 135 -7.53 4.33 7.59
C LEU A 135 -6.09 3.83 7.33
N THR A 136 -5.60 2.92 8.16
CA THR A 136 -4.27 2.32 8.01
C THR A 136 -4.22 1.16 7.00
N ASN A 137 -5.37 0.60 6.60
CA ASN A 137 -5.41 -0.47 5.61
C ASN A 137 -5.42 0.08 4.18
N ILE A 138 -4.34 0.74 3.79
CA ILE A 138 -4.14 1.12 2.39
C ILE A 138 -3.58 -0.11 1.66
N LYS A 139 -4.45 -0.83 0.94
CA LYS A 139 -4.02 -1.80 -0.07
C LYS A 139 -3.36 -1.01 -1.20
N VAL A 140 -2.05 -1.18 -1.35
CA VAL A 140 -1.25 -0.71 -2.48
C VAL A 140 -1.18 -1.79 -3.54
#